data_AF-A0A7Y1ZH59-F1
#
_entry.id   AF-A0A7Y1ZH59-F1
#
_cell.length_a   1.000
_cell.length_b   1.000
_cell.length_c   1.000
_cell.angle_alpha   90.00
_cell.angle_beta   90.00
_cell.angle_gamma   90.00
#
_symmetry.space_group_name_H-M   'P 1'
#
loop_
_entity.id
_entity.type
_entity.pdbx_description
1 polymer ?
#
loop_
_entity_poly.entity_id
_entity_poly.type
_entity_poly.pdbx_seq_one_letter_code
_entity_poly.pdbx_strand_id
1 'polypeptide(L)'
;VAVALLQGNSYRFGSAAVSAARLRPRDVNTRYWWQLSTEALQPKLGPARHTGDLVHAHLNALFDEAGKPGELLLAIPGSMQREQLSLLLGIINECPFNAVGLVHRSALLASLCMPGERTYHLELQLHQALLSEVVAQGREVRIERSVPLPGVGLLALQEALVAVAADAFVRQTRFDPRRQAATEQVLYDALPGVLTELATASETNIEVDGYRARISNRDIDHIADALCQRVAEQVAGTQVMADARVGWLPGITRNLPDLALLAADELRDAAEAQGDRLVQRTEHLDFVTRLPSLGNRAAATAPTPSTPAGPNITHLLEGGVARAVNGSGEALAAGWSLGQTESGWQLWGGAGEVRVNDTGYQPEQLLKAGDTIHIPGASPVTLIAVQD
;
A
#
# COMPACT_ATOMS: atom_id res chain seq x y z
N VAL A 1 -0.82 12.91 4.14
CA VAL A 1 0.21 12.80 5.21
C VAL A 1 0.04 13.97 6.16
N ALA A 2 0.13 13.77 7.47
CA ALA A 2 -0.21 14.81 8.45
C ALA A 2 1.02 15.65 8.86
N VAL A 3 1.38 16.60 8.00
CA VAL A 3 2.46 17.58 8.22
C VAL A 3 1.85 18.98 8.12
N ALA A 4 2.13 19.83 9.10
CA ALA A 4 1.76 21.24 9.10
C ALA A 4 2.99 22.10 8.83
N LEU A 5 2.89 23.06 7.92
CA LEU A 5 3.91 24.05 7.60
C LEU A 5 3.36 25.45 7.87
N LEU A 6 4.03 26.22 8.74
CA LEU A 6 3.74 27.63 8.95
C LEU A 6 4.14 28.45 7.71
N GLN A 7 3.20 29.20 7.16
CA GLN A 7 3.44 30.13 6.06
C GLN A 7 2.79 31.48 6.37
N GLY A 8 3.61 32.48 6.67
CA GLY A 8 3.12 33.74 7.20
C GLY A 8 2.44 33.52 8.54
N ASN A 9 1.14 33.79 8.61
CA ASN A 9 0.32 33.62 9.82
C ASN A 9 -0.72 32.47 9.70
N SER A 10 -0.57 31.60 8.70
CA SER A 10 -1.46 30.46 8.45
C SER A 10 -0.65 29.18 8.25
N TYR A 11 -1.33 28.05 8.12
CA TYR A 11 -0.71 26.74 7.92
C TYR A 11 -1.05 26.17 6.55
N ARG A 12 -0.07 25.53 5.92
CA ARG A 12 -0.28 24.61 4.80
C ARG A 12 -0.12 23.17 5.30
N PHE A 13 -0.82 22.25 4.66
CA PHE A 13 -0.83 20.84 5.05
C PHE A 13 -0.54 19.93 3.85
N GLY A 14 -0.42 18.63 4.10
CA GLY A 14 -0.32 17.63 3.04
C GLY A 14 0.97 17.73 2.21
N SER A 15 0.86 17.52 0.90
CA SER A 15 1.99 17.48 -0.03
C SER A 15 2.82 18.76 -0.01
N ALA A 16 2.15 19.93 0.01
CA ALA A 16 2.81 21.23 0.05
C ALA A 16 3.65 21.44 1.32
N ALA A 17 3.23 20.87 2.46
CA ALA A 17 4.01 20.92 3.69
C ALA A 17 5.19 19.93 3.66
N VAL A 18 4.99 18.74 3.08
CA VAL A 18 6.03 17.73 2.91
C VAL A 18 7.16 18.22 2.00
N SER A 19 6.83 18.86 0.87
CA SER A 19 7.80 19.36 -0.11
C SER A 19 8.64 20.56 0.37
N ALA A 20 8.37 21.08 1.57
CA ALA A 20 9.15 22.15 2.19
C ALA A 20 9.69 21.77 3.58
N ALA A 21 9.50 20.51 4.00
CA ALA A 21 9.76 20.09 5.36
C ALA A 21 11.25 20.18 5.75
N ARG A 22 12.16 19.86 4.83
CA ARG A 22 13.61 19.99 5.01
C ARG A 22 14.09 21.41 4.79
N LEU A 23 13.44 22.16 3.90
CA LEU A 23 13.76 23.56 3.62
C LEU A 23 13.49 24.48 4.82
N ARG A 24 12.42 24.20 5.57
CA ARG A 24 11.93 25.05 6.66
C ARG A 24 11.60 24.23 7.91
N PRO A 25 12.55 23.50 8.51
CA PRO A 25 12.28 22.55 9.58
C PRO A 25 11.77 23.20 10.87
N ARG A 26 12.10 24.48 11.10
CA ARG A 26 11.60 25.27 12.24
C ARG A 26 10.15 25.71 12.08
N ASP A 27 9.63 25.66 10.86
CA ASP A 27 8.27 26.07 10.52
C ASP A 27 7.34 24.86 10.36
N VAL A 28 7.75 23.66 10.80
CA VAL A 28 7.01 22.41 10.57
C VAL A 28 6.62 21.75 11.88
N ASN A 29 5.41 21.18 11.92
CA ASN A 29 4.99 20.24 12.96
C ASN A 29 4.40 18.97 12.33
N THR A 30 4.88 17.83 12.79
CA THR A 30 4.44 16.50 12.34
C THR A 30 3.67 15.73 13.42
N ARG A 31 3.60 16.26 14.65
CA ARG A 31 3.12 15.53 15.83
C ARG A 31 1.68 15.89 16.23
N TYR A 32 1.07 16.89 15.59
CA TYR A 32 -0.20 17.48 16.06
C TYR A 32 -1.39 16.50 16.16
N TRP A 33 -1.47 15.46 15.32
CA TRP A 33 -2.45 14.38 15.51
C TRP A 33 -2.01 13.33 16.53
N TRP A 34 -0.71 13.02 16.56
CA TRP A 34 -0.16 11.99 17.45
C TRP A 34 -0.18 12.43 18.93
N GLN A 35 0.11 13.71 19.16
CA GLN A 35 0.15 14.38 20.46
C GLN A 35 -0.96 15.44 20.53
N LEU A 36 -2.17 15.11 20.07
CA LEU A 36 -3.32 15.99 20.17
C LEU A 36 -3.59 16.31 21.65
N SER A 37 -3.40 17.56 22.04
CA SER A 37 -3.55 18.06 23.40
C SER A 37 -3.74 19.58 23.40
N THR A 38 -3.99 20.13 24.58
CA THR A 38 -4.01 21.58 24.85
C THR A 38 -2.72 22.07 25.52
N GLU A 39 -1.67 21.23 25.56
CA GLU A 39 -0.36 21.62 26.10
C GLU A 39 0.33 22.60 25.16
N ALA A 40 1.03 23.58 25.74
CA ALA A 40 1.70 24.62 24.96
C ALA A 40 2.72 24.01 23.99
N LEU A 41 2.70 24.45 22.72
CA LEU A 41 3.65 24.01 21.71
C LEU A 41 5.08 24.39 22.09
N GLN A 42 5.97 23.40 22.03
CA GLN A 42 7.41 23.58 22.21
C GLN A 42 8.17 22.87 21.07
N PRO A 43 8.86 23.63 20.18
CA PRO A 43 8.86 25.09 20.08
C PRO A 43 7.49 25.65 19.66
N LYS A 44 7.26 26.95 19.90
CA LYS A 44 6.09 27.66 19.35
C LYS A 44 6.12 27.58 17.83
N LEU A 45 4.95 27.45 17.21
CA LEU A 45 4.81 27.44 15.76
C LEU A 45 3.77 28.47 15.31
N GLY A 46 4.20 29.71 15.12
CA GLY A 46 3.32 30.81 14.69
C GLY A 46 2.21 31.07 15.73
N PRO A 47 0.95 31.30 15.28
CA PRO A 47 -0.14 31.65 16.18
C PRO A 47 -0.71 30.48 17.01
N ALA A 48 -0.44 29.22 16.64
CA ALA A 48 -0.94 28.06 17.37
C ALA A 48 -0.37 27.99 18.79
N ARG A 49 -1.26 27.83 19.77
CA ARG A 49 -0.93 27.71 21.18
C ARG A 49 -0.58 26.28 21.55
N HIS A 50 -1.34 25.32 21.01
CA HIS A 50 -1.24 23.88 21.26
C HIS A 50 -1.54 23.09 19.98
N THR A 51 -1.34 21.76 20.00
CA THR A 51 -1.60 20.90 18.83
C THR A 51 -3.08 20.89 18.41
N GLY A 52 -4.01 21.14 19.35
CA GLY A 52 -5.42 21.35 19.03
C GLY A 52 -5.69 22.49 18.03
N ASP A 53 -4.97 23.62 18.10
CA ASP A 53 -5.13 24.72 17.13
C ASP A 53 -4.67 24.30 15.73
N LEU A 54 -3.65 23.43 15.63
CA LEU A 54 -3.17 22.86 14.36
C LEU A 54 -4.16 21.83 13.79
N VAL A 55 -4.78 21.02 14.64
CA VAL A 55 -5.85 20.10 14.23
C VAL A 55 -7.06 20.87 13.70
N HIS A 56 -7.50 21.92 14.41
CA HIS A 56 -8.58 22.80 13.95
C HIS A 56 -8.26 23.42 12.58
N ALA A 57 -7.06 23.97 12.40
CA ALA A 57 -6.64 24.53 11.12
C ALA A 57 -6.59 23.47 10.00
N HIS A 58 -6.15 22.25 10.30
CA HIS A 58 -6.11 21.15 9.33
C HIS A 58 -7.51 20.68 8.94
N LEU A 59 -8.42 20.58 9.91
CA LEU A 59 -9.82 20.22 9.69
C LEU A 59 -10.54 21.23 8.79
N ASN A 60 -10.33 22.53 9.01
CA ASN A 60 -10.88 23.57 8.13
C ASN A 60 -10.29 23.50 6.72
N ALA A 61 -8.98 23.21 6.59
CA ALA A 61 -8.36 23.01 5.27
C ALA A 61 -8.97 21.80 4.53
N LEU A 62 -9.19 20.68 5.23
CA LEU A 62 -9.86 19.50 4.68
C LEU A 62 -11.32 19.78 4.30
N PHE A 63 -12.04 20.57 5.09
CA PHE A 63 -13.40 21.00 4.78
C PHE A 63 -13.47 21.81 3.49
N ASP A 64 -12.57 22.77 3.30
CA ASP A 64 -12.49 23.55 2.07
C ASP A 64 -12.12 22.67 0.86
N GLU A 65 -11.14 21.77 1.01
CA GLU A 65 -10.70 20.83 -0.04
C GLU A 65 -11.79 19.83 -0.43
N ALA A 66 -12.59 19.37 0.53
CA ALA A 66 -13.68 18.42 0.33
C ALA A 66 -14.98 19.04 -0.21
N GLY A 67 -14.97 20.33 -0.56
CA GLY A 67 -16.17 21.00 -1.09
C GLY A 67 -17.20 21.38 -0.01
N LYS A 68 -16.75 21.60 1.22
CA LYS A 68 -17.54 22.12 2.35
C LYS A 68 -18.70 21.22 2.80
N PRO A 69 -18.44 19.93 3.10
CA PRO A 69 -19.48 19.01 3.58
C PRO A 69 -20.00 19.43 4.97
N GLY A 70 -21.32 19.35 5.18
CA GLY A 70 -21.93 19.68 6.48
C GLY A 70 -21.80 18.60 7.55
N GLU A 71 -21.50 17.36 7.15
CA GLU A 71 -21.42 16.19 8.03
C GLU A 71 -20.15 15.39 7.73
N LEU A 72 -19.50 14.84 8.76
CA LEU A 72 -18.32 14.00 8.66
C LEU A 72 -18.48 12.68 9.44
N LEU A 73 -18.08 11.59 8.80
CA LEU A 73 -17.82 10.30 9.47
C LEU A 73 -16.33 10.19 9.78
N LEU A 74 -16.00 9.85 11.02
CA LEU A 74 -14.62 9.79 11.50
C LEU A 74 -14.17 8.33 11.69
N ALA A 75 -13.20 7.91 10.88
CA ALA A 75 -12.49 6.64 11.06
C ALA A 75 -11.26 6.84 11.97
N ILE A 76 -11.40 6.47 13.24
CA ILE A 76 -10.41 6.72 14.29
C ILE A 76 -9.45 5.53 14.42
N PRO A 77 -8.13 5.76 14.43
CA PRO A 77 -7.17 4.70 14.72
C PRO A 77 -7.23 4.29 16.19
N GLY A 78 -6.94 3.02 16.48
CA GLY A 78 -6.91 2.52 17.86
C GLY A 78 -5.80 3.11 18.74
N SER A 79 -4.93 3.96 18.21
CA SER A 79 -3.90 4.69 18.94
C SER A 79 -4.40 6.00 19.57
N MET A 80 -5.54 6.54 19.15
CA MET A 80 -6.09 7.79 19.70
C MET A 80 -6.78 7.51 21.03
N GLN A 81 -6.28 8.12 22.10
CA GLN A 81 -6.81 7.93 23.46
C GLN A 81 -8.14 8.64 23.65
N ARG A 82 -8.91 8.23 24.67
CA ARG A 82 -10.24 8.79 24.97
C ARG A 82 -10.21 10.30 25.18
N GLU A 83 -9.18 10.82 25.84
CA GLU A 83 -9.00 12.25 26.10
C GLU A 83 -8.75 13.00 24.78
N GLN A 84 -7.92 12.44 23.90
CA GLN A 84 -7.64 13.02 22.58
C GLN A 84 -8.88 13.02 21.68
N LEU A 85 -9.66 11.93 21.73
CA LEU A 85 -10.92 11.81 21.02
C LEU A 85 -11.95 12.82 21.53
N SER A 86 -12.05 13.01 22.85
CA SER A 86 -12.93 14.01 23.45
C SER A 86 -12.52 15.43 23.04
N LEU A 87 -11.21 15.71 23.03
CA LEU A 87 -10.67 16.98 22.53
C LEU A 87 -10.95 17.17 21.03
N LEU A 88 -10.80 16.13 20.21
CA LEU A 88 -11.11 16.18 18.78
C LEU A 88 -12.57 16.55 18.54
N LEU A 89 -13.51 15.90 19.24
CA LEU A 89 -14.94 16.24 19.13
C LEU A 89 -15.23 17.66 19.61
N GLY A 90 -14.58 18.11 20.69
CA GLY A 90 -14.66 19.50 21.14
C GLY A 90 -14.14 20.50 20.10
N ILE A 91 -13.06 20.16 19.37
CA ILE A 91 -12.54 20.99 18.27
C ILE A 91 -13.54 21.02 17.10
N ILE A 92 -14.14 19.88 16.75
CA ILE A 92 -15.11 19.79 15.65
C ILE A 92 -16.36 20.63 15.94
N ASN A 93 -16.77 20.79 17.20
CA ASN A 93 -17.88 21.68 17.56
C ASN A 93 -17.63 23.16 17.19
N GLU A 94 -16.37 23.55 17.03
CA GLU A 94 -15.98 24.90 16.59
C GLU A 94 -15.76 25.00 15.06
N CYS A 95 -15.96 23.89 14.33
CA CYS A 95 -15.85 23.82 12.87
C CYS A 95 -17.22 24.03 12.19
N PRO A 96 -17.24 24.38 10.88
CA PRO A 96 -18.49 24.61 10.12
C PRO A 96 -19.22 23.32 9.69
N PHE A 97 -18.99 22.20 10.39
CA PHE A 97 -19.53 20.88 10.06
C PHE A 97 -19.69 20.04 11.34
N ASN A 98 -20.51 18.99 11.27
CA ASN A 98 -20.76 18.11 12.41
C ASN A 98 -20.10 16.75 12.21
N ALA A 99 -19.49 16.20 13.26
CA ALA A 99 -19.22 14.77 13.29
C ALA A 99 -20.55 14.03 13.50
N VAL A 100 -20.89 13.12 12.58
CA VAL A 100 -22.14 12.34 12.63
C VAL A 100 -21.89 10.87 12.85
N GLY A 101 -20.64 10.45 13.04
CA GLY A 101 -20.34 9.05 13.31
C GLY A 101 -18.88 8.87 13.64
N LEU A 102 -18.63 7.91 14.53
CA LEU A 102 -17.31 7.60 15.03
C LEU A 102 -17.09 6.09 14.95
N VAL A 103 -16.12 5.67 14.16
CA VAL A 103 -15.88 4.25 13.91
C VAL A 103 -14.40 3.92 14.01
N HIS A 104 -14.07 2.77 14.57
CA HIS A 104 -12.70 2.31 14.62
C HIS A 104 -12.24 1.93 13.22
N ARG A 105 -11.17 2.57 12.73
CA ARG A 105 -10.63 2.39 11.37
C ARG A 105 -10.46 0.92 10.99
N SER A 106 -9.77 0.14 11.83
CA SER A 106 -9.55 -1.30 11.59
C SER A 106 -10.83 -2.13 11.57
N ALA A 107 -11.86 -1.76 12.35
CA ALA A 107 -13.13 -2.49 12.35
C ALA A 107 -13.88 -2.23 11.03
N LEU A 108 -13.83 -0.98 10.57
CA LEU A 108 -14.41 -0.57 9.31
C LEU A 108 -13.79 -1.33 8.14
N LEU A 109 -12.46 -1.35 8.04
CA LEU A 109 -11.75 -2.10 6.99
C LEU A 109 -12.00 -3.61 7.07
N ALA A 110 -11.91 -4.19 8.27
CA ALA A 110 -12.17 -5.61 8.46
C ALA A 110 -13.62 -5.99 8.14
N SER A 111 -14.57 -5.04 8.18
CA SER A 111 -15.96 -5.32 7.85
C SER A 111 -16.20 -5.64 6.37
N LEU A 112 -15.32 -5.19 5.46
CA LEU A 112 -15.36 -5.60 4.04
C LEU A 112 -14.87 -7.03 3.82
N CYS A 113 -14.02 -7.52 4.73
CA CYS A 113 -13.47 -8.86 4.66
C CYS A 113 -14.30 -9.81 5.54
N MET A 114 -14.28 -11.10 5.22
CA MET A 114 -14.51 -12.16 6.19
C MET A 114 -13.13 -12.51 6.74
N PRO A 115 -12.63 -11.84 7.80
CA PRO A 115 -11.43 -12.30 8.46
C PRO A 115 -11.66 -13.75 8.93
N GLY A 116 -10.58 -14.53 9.06
CA GLY A 116 -10.64 -15.76 9.84
C GLY A 116 -11.09 -15.45 11.28
N GLU A 117 -11.15 -16.45 12.17
CA GLU A 117 -11.51 -16.22 13.59
C GLU A 117 -10.72 -15.05 14.20
N ARG A 118 -9.48 -14.85 13.75
CA ARG A 118 -8.59 -13.78 14.15
C ARG A 118 -7.84 -13.22 12.94
N THR A 119 -7.65 -11.91 12.89
CA THR A 119 -6.86 -11.21 11.86
C THR A 119 -6.26 -9.95 12.45
N TYR A 120 -5.14 -9.48 11.92
CA TYR A 120 -4.55 -8.21 12.34
C TYR A 120 -4.64 -7.18 11.23
N HIS A 121 -4.88 -5.93 11.58
CA HIS A 121 -4.75 -4.80 10.67
C HIS A 121 -3.49 -4.00 11.02
N LEU A 122 -2.56 -3.91 10.08
CA LEU A 122 -1.32 -3.14 10.16
C LEU A 122 -1.50 -1.77 9.48
N GLU A 123 -1.54 -0.72 10.30
CA GLU A 123 -1.53 0.66 9.86
C GLU A 123 -0.10 1.22 9.89
N LEU A 124 0.30 1.95 8.85
CA LEU A 124 1.54 2.72 8.85
C LEU A 124 1.23 4.21 9.11
N GLN A 125 1.38 4.63 10.37
CA GLN A 125 1.20 6.02 10.78
C GLN A 125 2.51 6.80 10.62
N LEU A 126 2.46 8.13 10.79
CA LEU A 126 3.63 8.97 10.55
C LEU A 126 4.78 8.68 11.53
N HIS A 127 4.48 8.49 12.82
CA HIS A 127 5.48 8.30 13.90
C HIS A 127 5.62 6.85 14.39
N GLN A 128 4.67 5.98 14.04
CA GLN A 128 4.64 4.58 14.49
C GLN A 128 3.92 3.71 13.46
N ALA A 129 4.09 2.40 13.54
CA ALA A 129 3.07 1.48 13.01
C ALA A 129 2.06 1.15 14.13
N LEU A 130 0.86 0.74 13.75
CA LEU A 130 -0.17 0.31 14.69
C LEU A 130 -0.72 -1.04 14.22
N LEU A 131 -0.77 -1.99 15.14
CA LEU A 131 -1.34 -3.31 14.88
C LEU A 131 -2.64 -3.47 15.66
N SER A 132 -3.77 -3.51 14.97
CA SER A 132 -5.08 -3.76 15.58
C SER A 132 -5.47 -5.22 15.41
N GLU A 133 -5.78 -5.89 16.51
CA GLU A 133 -6.34 -7.24 16.51
C GLU A 133 -7.85 -7.17 16.27
N VAL A 134 -8.30 -7.90 15.25
CA VAL A 134 -9.70 -8.03 14.88
C VAL A 134 -10.13 -9.48 15.02
N VAL A 135 -11.24 -9.71 15.71
CA VAL A 135 -11.83 -11.03 15.92
C VAL A 135 -13.17 -11.11 15.18
N ALA A 136 -13.39 -12.21 14.46
CA ALA A 136 -14.67 -12.52 13.86
C ALA A 136 -15.52 -13.33 14.85
N GLN A 137 -16.74 -12.88 15.12
CA GLN A 137 -17.71 -13.61 15.94
C GLN A 137 -19.04 -13.70 15.20
N GLY A 138 -19.32 -14.86 14.60
CA GLY A 138 -20.50 -15.05 13.76
C GLY A 138 -20.44 -14.16 12.51
N ARG A 139 -21.36 -13.19 12.41
CA ARG A 139 -21.42 -12.23 11.28
C ARG A 139 -20.92 -10.84 11.65
N GLU A 140 -20.20 -10.70 12.76
CA GLU A 140 -19.64 -9.42 13.19
C GLU A 140 -18.11 -9.51 13.30
N VAL A 141 -17.46 -8.39 13.04
CA VAL A 141 -16.05 -8.15 13.35
C VAL A 141 -15.97 -7.19 14.53
N ARG A 142 -15.02 -7.44 15.45
CA ARG A 142 -14.81 -6.60 16.63
C ARG A 142 -13.32 -6.37 16.87
N ILE A 143 -12.97 -5.18 17.34
CA ILE A 143 -11.62 -4.89 17.82
C ILE A 143 -11.42 -5.49 19.20
N GLU A 144 -10.38 -6.30 19.33
CA GLU A 144 -9.96 -6.85 20.62
C GLU A 144 -8.96 -5.91 21.31
N ARG A 145 -7.94 -5.46 20.57
CA ARG A 145 -6.93 -4.51 21.06
C ARG A 145 -6.20 -3.82 19.91
N SER A 146 -5.52 -2.72 20.23
CA SER A 146 -4.59 -2.06 19.31
C SER A 146 -3.23 -1.87 20.00
N VAL A 147 -2.16 -2.24 19.31
CA VAL A 147 -0.79 -2.25 19.84
C VAL A 147 0.08 -1.32 19.01
N PRO A 148 0.55 -0.19 19.58
CA PRO A 148 1.49 0.67 18.88
C PRO A 148 2.86 -0.02 18.76
N LEU A 149 3.47 0.11 17.59
CA LEU A 149 4.82 -0.34 17.29
C LEU A 149 5.70 0.93 17.08
N PRO A 150 6.28 1.47 18.16
CA PRO A 150 7.05 2.71 18.09
C PRO A 150 8.37 2.51 17.32
N GLY A 151 8.86 3.58 16.71
CA GLY A 151 10.15 3.58 16.00
C GLY A 151 10.12 2.99 14.58
N VAL A 152 9.00 2.39 14.17
CA VAL A 152 8.80 1.80 12.82
C VAL A 152 7.67 2.50 12.04
N GLY A 153 7.51 3.81 12.25
CA GLY A 153 6.58 4.66 11.49
C GLY A 153 7.14 5.13 10.15
N LEU A 154 6.28 5.76 9.34
CA LEU A 154 6.64 6.24 8.02
C LEU A 154 7.84 7.20 8.02
N LEU A 155 7.94 8.11 8.99
CA LEU A 155 9.04 9.07 9.07
C LEU A 155 10.39 8.37 9.28
N ALA A 156 10.43 7.32 10.12
CA ALA A 156 11.64 6.56 10.38
C ALA A 156 12.07 5.77 9.14
N LEU A 157 11.11 5.17 8.43
CA LEU A 157 11.37 4.44 7.19
C LEU A 157 11.87 5.37 6.08
N GLN A 158 11.28 6.56 5.95
CA GLN A 158 11.75 7.58 5.01
C GLN A 158 13.18 8.02 5.33
N GLU A 159 13.48 8.33 6.59
CA GLU A 159 14.83 8.71 7.00
C GLU A 159 15.85 7.60 6.70
N ALA A 160 15.50 6.33 6.92
CA ALA A 160 16.36 5.20 6.61
C ALA A 160 16.60 5.03 5.09
N LEU A 161 15.58 5.26 4.26
CA LEU A 161 15.73 5.27 2.80
C LEU A 161 16.63 6.41 2.31
N VAL A 162 16.44 7.63 2.84
CA VAL A 162 17.33 8.77 2.55
C VAL A 162 18.75 8.48 3.07
N ALA A 163 18.88 7.75 4.18
CA ALA A 163 20.04 7.01 4.67
C ALA A 163 20.88 6.42 3.55
N VAL A 164 20.30 5.35 3.02
CA VAL A 164 20.88 4.53 1.97
C VAL A 164 21.18 5.36 0.72
N ALA A 165 20.26 6.26 0.33
CA ALA A 165 20.44 7.11 -0.84
C ALA A 165 21.64 8.06 -0.68
N ALA A 166 21.73 8.78 0.43
CA ALA A 166 22.84 9.69 0.69
C ALA A 166 24.19 8.96 0.74
N ASP A 167 24.23 7.79 1.37
CA ASP A 167 25.44 6.96 1.40
C ASP A 167 25.84 6.50 -0.01
N ALA A 168 24.87 6.17 -0.87
CA ALA A 168 25.13 5.84 -2.27
C ALA A 168 25.74 7.05 -3.03
N PHE A 169 25.20 8.26 -2.83
CA PHE A 169 25.78 9.49 -3.39
C PHE A 169 27.22 9.71 -2.93
N VAL A 170 27.49 9.61 -1.62
CA VAL A 170 28.84 9.81 -1.08
C VAL A 170 29.82 8.78 -1.65
N ARG A 171 29.44 7.50 -1.71
CA ARG A 171 30.30 6.43 -2.25
C ARG A 171 30.59 6.59 -3.74
N GLN A 172 29.59 6.98 -4.53
CA GLN A 172 29.69 6.97 -6.00
C GLN A 172 30.18 8.30 -6.58
N THR A 173 29.90 9.41 -5.89
CA THR A 173 30.12 10.77 -6.44
C THR A 173 30.92 11.69 -5.52
N ARG A 174 31.16 11.29 -4.26
CA ARG A 174 31.73 12.13 -3.17
C ARG A 174 30.88 13.34 -2.79
N PHE A 175 29.73 13.54 -3.41
CA PHE A 175 28.74 14.53 -3.04
C PHE A 175 27.85 13.98 -1.92
N ASP A 176 27.60 14.79 -0.90
CA ASP A 176 26.69 14.47 0.20
C ASP A 176 25.44 15.34 0.10
N PRO A 177 24.32 14.81 -0.39
CA PRO A 177 23.07 15.57 -0.57
C PRO A 177 22.45 16.04 0.74
N ARG A 178 22.89 15.55 1.91
CA ARG A 178 22.37 15.96 3.22
C ARG A 178 23.04 17.24 3.77
N ARG A 179 24.08 17.74 3.11
CA ARG A 179 24.79 18.97 3.56
C ARG A 179 23.99 20.25 3.39
N GLN A 180 23.02 20.26 2.48
CA GLN A 180 22.17 21.42 2.24
C GLN A 180 20.70 20.99 2.27
N ALA A 181 19.86 21.81 2.91
CA ALA A 181 18.44 21.55 3.02
C ALA A 181 17.75 21.39 1.64
N ALA A 182 18.21 22.14 0.63
CA ALA A 182 17.66 22.06 -0.73
C ALA A 182 17.89 20.68 -1.36
N THR A 183 19.12 20.17 -1.32
CA THR A 183 19.48 18.88 -1.90
C THR A 183 18.91 17.73 -1.08
N GLU A 184 18.80 17.89 0.24
CA GLU A 184 18.13 16.93 1.11
C GLU A 184 16.64 16.83 0.79
N GLN A 185 15.96 17.96 0.58
CA GLN A 185 14.54 17.96 0.17
C GLN A 185 14.34 17.20 -1.14
N VAL A 186 15.22 17.38 -2.13
CA VAL A 186 15.14 16.65 -3.41
C VAL A 186 15.23 15.14 -3.19
N LEU A 187 16.09 14.65 -2.28
CA LEU A 187 16.13 13.23 -1.96
C LEU A 187 14.80 12.72 -1.39
N TYR A 188 14.21 13.47 -0.46
CA TYR A 188 12.92 13.12 0.13
C TYR A 188 11.80 13.10 -0.91
N ASP A 189 11.77 14.08 -1.81
CA ASP A 189 10.78 14.21 -2.88
C ASP A 189 10.94 13.08 -3.93
N ALA A 190 12.15 12.55 -4.12
CA ALA A 190 12.43 11.46 -5.05
C ALA A 190 11.97 10.07 -4.53
N LEU A 191 11.83 9.88 -3.21
CA LEU A 191 11.55 8.56 -2.61
C LEU A 191 10.34 7.82 -3.22
N PRO A 192 9.17 8.46 -3.43
CA PRO A 192 8.02 7.75 -3.99
C PRO A 192 8.29 7.18 -5.38
N GLY A 193 8.99 7.96 -6.23
CA GLY A 193 9.39 7.52 -7.57
C GLY A 193 10.39 6.37 -7.52
N VAL A 194 11.40 6.50 -6.67
CA VAL A 194 12.42 5.45 -6.44
C VAL A 194 11.78 4.14 -6.01
N LEU A 195 10.86 4.16 -5.03
CA LEU A 195 10.17 2.95 -4.57
C LEU A 195 9.27 2.35 -5.65
N THR A 196 8.62 3.19 -6.47
CA THR A 196 7.79 2.74 -7.59
C THR A 196 8.62 2.05 -8.66
N GLU A 197 9.76 2.63 -9.05
CA GLU A 197 10.65 2.04 -10.03
C GLU A 197 11.26 0.72 -9.52
N LEU A 198 11.74 0.71 -8.28
CA LEU A 198 12.34 -0.45 -7.63
C LEU A 198 11.35 -1.60 -7.38
N ALA A 199 10.04 -1.33 -7.40
CA ALA A 199 9.02 -2.38 -7.37
C ALA A 199 9.01 -3.25 -8.65
N THR A 200 9.54 -2.75 -9.77
CA THR A 200 9.54 -3.45 -11.07
C THR A 200 10.93 -3.64 -11.67
N ALA A 201 11.91 -2.82 -11.28
CA ALA A 201 13.30 -2.90 -11.70
C ALA A 201 14.20 -3.30 -10.52
N SER A 202 15.38 -3.89 -10.81
CA SER A 202 16.35 -4.25 -9.78
C SER A 202 17.14 -3.05 -9.25
N GLU A 203 17.20 -1.96 -10.01
CA GLU A 203 17.94 -0.73 -9.70
C GLU A 203 17.30 0.49 -10.36
N THR A 204 17.57 1.67 -9.79
CA THR A 204 17.19 2.98 -10.29
C THR A 204 18.32 4.00 -10.03
N ASN A 205 18.27 5.14 -10.70
CA ASN A 205 19.16 6.26 -10.48
C ASN A 205 18.41 7.44 -9.84
N ILE A 206 19.02 8.04 -8.83
CA ILE A 206 18.58 9.33 -8.27
C ILE A 206 19.52 10.41 -8.77
N GLU A 207 18.96 11.54 -9.18
CA GLU A 207 19.71 12.74 -9.56
C GLU A 207 19.46 13.89 -8.57
N VAL A 208 20.54 14.49 -8.08
CA VAL A 208 20.52 15.65 -7.18
C VAL A 208 21.66 16.57 -7.54
N ASP A 209 21.36 17.84 -7.82
CA ASP A 209 22.36 18.89 -8.10
C ASP A 209 23.38 18.51 -9.19
N GLY A 210 22.92 17.81 -10.24
CA GLY A 210 23.76 17.33 -11.35
C GLY A 210 24.60 16.07 -11.03
N TYR A 211 24.58 15.59 -9.80
CA TYR A 211 25.15 14.30 -9.43
C TYR A 211 24.11 13.19 -9.61
N ARG A 212 24.57 12.00 -10.01
CA ARG A 212 23.73 10.81 -10.17
C ARG A 212 24.27 9.68 -9.30
N ALA A 213 23.40 9.04 -8.53
CA ALA A 213 23.73 7.85 -7.75
C ALA A 213 22.75 6.73 -8.04
N ARG A 214 23.28 5.52 -8.20
CA ARG A 214 22.50 4.31 -8.42
C ARG A 214 22.13 3.64 -7.09
N ILE A 215 20.89 3.20 -6.97
CA ILE A 215 20.37 2.44 -5.82
C ILE A 215 19.70 1.17 -6.35
N SER A 216 19.95 0.05 -5.68
CA SER A 216 19.34 -1.25 -6.00
C SER A 216 18.38 -1.71 -4.91
N ASN A 217 17.52 -2.68 -5.24
CA ASN A 217 16.66 -3.34 -4.25
C ASN A 217 17.46 -3.92 -3.08
N ARG A 218 18.66 -4.44 -3.35
CA ARG A 218 19.54 -4.99 -2.31
C ARG A 218 19.99 -3.95 -1.29
N ASP A 219 20.15 -2.69 -1.72
CA ASP A 219 20.57 -1.62 -0.83
C ASP A 219 19.47 -1.26 0.18
N ILE A 220 18.19 -1.45 -0.17
CA ILE A 220 17.03 -1.04 0.65
C ILE A 220 16.21 -2.21 1.20
N ASP A 221 16.54 -3.44 0.85
CA ASP A 221 15.79 -4.66 1.21
C ASP A 221 15.60 -4.86 2.72
N HIS A 222 16.48 -4.29 3.53
CA HIS A 222 16.50 -4.43 4.98
C HIS A 222 15.68 -3.35 5.72
N ILE A 223 15.20 -2.33 5.00
CA ILE A 223 14.57 -1.15 5.61
C ILE A 223 13.30 -1.51 6.39
N ALA A 224 12.56 -2.51 5.91
CA ALA A 224 11.34 -2.99 6.57
C ALA A 224 11.60 -4.04 7.66
N ASP A 225 12.82 -4.53 7.85
CA ASP A 225 13.10 -5.70 8.72
C ASP A 225 12.63 -5.48 10.16
N ALA A 226 12.90 -4.30 10.73
CA ALA A 226 12.46 -3.96 12.08
C ALA A 226 10.94 -3.94 12.21
N LEU A 227 10.22 -3.46 11.19
CA LEU A 227 8.76 -3.50 11.16
C LEU A 227 8.26 -4.95 11.08
N CYS A 228 8.81 -5.74 10.15
CA CYS A 228 8.43 -7.14 9.97
C CYS A 228 8.65 -7.97 11.23
N GLN A 229 9.80 -7.79 11.90
CA GLN A 229 10.09 -8.47 13.15
C GLN A 229 9.06 -8.13 14.23
N ARG A 230 8.76 -6.84 14.42
CA ARG A 230 7.78 -6.37 15.43
C ARG A 230 6.37 -6.88 15.15
N VAL A 231 6.00 -7.00 13.88
CA VAL A 231 4.72 -7.59 13.47
C VAL A 231 4.72 -9.10 13.73
N ALA A 232 5.76 -9.82 13.33
CA ALA A 232 5.86 -11.27 13.54
C ALA A 232 5.84 -11.66 15.04
N GLU A 233 6.42 -10.84 15.91
CA GLU A 233 6.35 -11.00 17.37
C GLU A 233 4.91 -10.94 17.94
N GLN A 234 3.97 -10.30 17.23
CA GLN A 234 2.57 -10.17 17.64
C GLN A 234 1.63 -11.14 16.90
N VAL A 235 2.01 -11.55 15.69
CA VAL A 235 1.15 -12.28 14.75
C VAL A 235 1.66 -13.71 14.58
N ALA A 236 1.19 -14.62 15.43
CA ALA A 236 1.60 -16.03 15.43
C ALA A 236 1.01 -16.83 14.23
N GLY A 237 1.40 -16.49 13.00
CA GLY A 237 0.92 -17.16 11.77
C GLY A 237 -0.54 -16.82 11.40
N THR A 238 -1.05 -15.70 11.91
CA THR A 238 -2.38 -15.18 11.60
C THR A 238 -2.30 -14.23 10.39
N GLN A 239 -3.35 -14.16 9.57
CA GLN A 239 -3.41 -13.22 8.46
C GLN A 239 -3.22 -11.76 8.94
N VAL A 240 -2.49 -10.97 8.15
CA VAL A 240 -2.29 -9.53 8.39
C VAL A 240 -2.84 -8.75 7.20
N MET A 241 -3.90 -7.98 7.42
CA MET A 241 -4.36 -6.94 6.50
C MET A 241 -3.48 -5.71 6.68
N ALA A 242 -3.09 -5.01 5.62
CA ALA A 242 -2.26 -3.81 5.75
C ALA A 242 -2.64 -2.71 4.75
N ASP A 243 -2.53 -1.44 5.18
CA ASP A 243 -2.73 -0.29 4.30
C ASP A 243 -1.85 -0.39 3.03
N ALA A 244 -2.36 0.06 1.88
CA ALA A 244 -1.67 0.02 0.58
C ALA A 244 -0.19 0.47 0.62
N ARG A 245 0.11 1.50 1.42
CA ARG A 245 1.46 2.08 1.58
C ARG A 245 2.48 1.12 2.20
N VAL A 246 2.02 0.14 2.97
CA VAL A 246 2.89 -0.92 3.51
C VAL A 246 3.47 -1.75 2.37
N GLY A 247 2.71 -1.95 1.28
CA GLY A 247 3.16 -2.68 0.10
C GLY A 247 4.29 -2.01 -0.68
N TRP A 248 4.56 -0.72 -0.43
CA TRP A 248 5.68 0.00 -1.04
C TRP A 248 7.00 -0.19 -0.28
N LEU A 249 6.95 -0.81 0.90
CA LEU A 249 8.15 -1.03 1.69
C LEU A 249 8.98 -2.18 1.09
N PRO A 250 10.27 -1.95 0.81
CA PRO A 250 11.14 -2.99 0.27
C PRO A 250 11.17 -4.21 1.19
N GLY A 251 11.10 -5.40 0.59
CA GLY A 251 11.18 -6.66 1.34
C GLY A 251 9.93 -7.07 2.13
N ILE A 252 8.88 -6.25 2.14
CA ILE A 252 7.71 -6.48 3.00
C ILE A 252 6.99 -7.80 2.72
N THR A 253 6.75 -8.13 1.45
CA THR A 253 6.04 -9.36 1.03
C THR A 253 6.88 -10.62 1.23
N ARG A 254 8.21 -10.49 1.16
CA ARG A 254 9.14 -11.58 1.47
C ARG A 254 9.16 -11.89 2.96
N ASN A 255 9.19 -10.85 3.80
CA ASN A 255 9.32 -10.98 5.24
C ASN A 255 7.98 -11.22 5.96
N LEU A 256 6.86 -10.84 5.34
CA LEU A 256 5.49 -11.09 5.79
C LEU A 256 4.68 -11.71 4.63
N PRO A 257 4.81 -13.02 4.37
CA PRO A 257 4.17 -13.67 3.22
C PRO A 257 2.63 -13.71 3.32
N ASP A 258 2.07 -13.70 4.53
CA ASP A 258 0.63 -13.73 4.78
C ASP A 258 -0.02 -12.32 4.80
N LEU A 259 0.67 -11.33 4.22
CA LEU A 259 0.20 -9.95 4.16
C LEU A 259 -0.84 -9.79 3.05
N ALA A 260 -2.07 -9.45 3.44
CA ALA A 260 -3.13 -9.03 2.56
C ALA A 260 -3.15 -7.50 2.45
N LEU A 261 -2.62 -6.97 1.34
CA LEU A 261 -2.67 -5.53 1.10
C LEU A 261 -4.11 -5.06 0.86
N LEU A 262 -4.43 -3.91 1.43
CA LEU A 262 -5.66 -3.19 1.22
C LEU A 262 -5.49 -2.21 0.07
N ALA A 263 -6.53 -2.00 -0.72
CA ALA A 263 -6.52 -0.96 -1.74
C ALA A 263 -6.68 0.42 -1.09
N ALA A 264 -6.26 1.48 -1.80
CA ALA A 264 -6.22 2.84 -1.25
C ALA A 264 -7.62 3.39 -0.93
N ASP A 265 -8.64 2.89 -1.61
CA ASP A 265 -10.05 3.26 -1.50
C ASP A 265 -10.87 2.41 -0.55
N GLU A 266 -10.38 1.25 -0.10
CA GLU A 266 -11.18 0.32 0.70
C GLU A 266 -11.74 0.92 2.00
N LEU A 267 -11.10 1.94 2.58
CA LEU A 267 -11.67 2.62 3.74
C LEU A 267 -12.96 3.38 3.38
N ARG A 268 -12.97 4.05 2.23
CA ARG A 268 -14.14 4.77 1.72
C ARG A 268 -15.21 3.77 1.33
N ASP A 269 -14.85 2.74 0.59
CA ASP A 269 -15.78 1.72 0.12
C ASP A 269 -16.41 0.98 1.32
N ALA A 270 -15.65 0.75 2.39
CA ALA A 270 -16.16 0.20 3.65
C ALA A 270 -17.17 1.14 4.32
N ALA A 271 -16.88 2.44 4.37
CA ALA A 271 -17.78 3.45 4.92
C ALA A 271 -19.09 3.51 4.13
N GLU A 272 -19.01 3.53 2.81
CA GLU A 272 -20.17 3.55 1.92
C GLU A 272 -21.01 2.27 2.05
N ALA A 273 -20.37 1.10 2.12
CA ALA A 273 -21.06 -0.17 2.22
C ALA A 273 -21.72 -0.39 3.58
N GLN A 274 -21.14 0.13 4.67
CA GLN A 274 -21.80 0.15 5.99
C GLN A 274 -22.91 1.20 6.06
N GLY A 275 -22.78 2.28 5.29
CA GLY A 275 -23.81 3.29 5.05
C GLY A 275 -24.34 3.95 6.33
N ASP A 276 -25.67 4.12 6.39
CA ASP A 276 -26.37 4.80 7.48
C ASP A 276 -26.15 4.20 8.87
N ARG A 277 -25.64 2.96 8.97
CA ARG A 277 -25.31 2.32 10.27
C ARG A 277 -24.24 3.07 11.04
N LEU A 278 -23.36 3.78 10.34
CA LEU A 278 -22.30 4.58 10.96
C LEU A 278 -22.81 5.94 11.41
N VAL A 279 -23.97 6.38 10.89
CA VAL A 279 -24.53 7.71 11.14
C VAL A 279 -25.37 7.68 12.41
N GLN A 280 -25.02 8.55 13.34
CA GLN A 280 -25.61 8.72 14.65
C GLN A 280 -26.09 10.17 14.77
N ARG A 281 -27.40 10.36 14.72
CA ARG A 281 -28.04 11.69 14.87
C ARG A 281 -28.48 11.91 16.31
N THR A 282 -27.53 11.72 17.23
CA THR A 282 -27.70 11.81 18.67
C THR A 282 -26.77 12.87 19.25
N GLU A 283 -27.08 13.39 20.44
CA GLU A 283 -26.22 14.38 21.13
C GLU A 283 -24.84 13.80 21.50
N HIS A 284 -24.75 12.47 21.62
CA HIS A 284 -23.52 11.75 21.90
C HIS A 284 -23.22 10.76 20.77
N LEU A 285 -21.96 10.73 20.32
CA LEU A 285 -21.46 9.75 19.37
C LEU A 285 -20.85 8.57 20.12
N ASP A 286 -21.38 7.39 19.90
CA ASP A 286 -20.78 6.12 20.31
C ASP A 286 -19.60 5.79 19.40
N PHE A 287 -18.51 5.34 20.02
CA PHE A 287 -17.36 4.85 19.27
C PHE A 287 -17.61 3.41 18.80
N VAL A 288 -17.92 3.25 17.52
CA VAL A 288 -18.26 1.95 16.92
C VAL A 288 -16.99 1.12 16.74
N THR A 289 -16.83 0.09 17.56
CA THR A 289 -15.71 -0.88 17.52
C THR A 289 -16.11 -2.27 17.06
N ARG A 290 -17.41 -2.48 16.77
CA ARG A 290 -17.96 -3.70 16.18
C ARG A 290 -18.81 -3.35 14.95
N LEU A 291 -18.72 -4.15 13.90
CA LEU A 291 -19.51 -3.98 12.69
C LEU A 291 -19.94 -5.33 12.11
N PRO A 292 -21.10 -5.40 11.42
CA PRO A 292 -21.42 -6.56 10.61
C PRO A 292 -20.35 -6.77 9.54
N SER A 293 -19.88 -8.00 9.37
CA SER A 293 -19.09 -8.36 8.19
C SER A 293 -20.00 -8.42 6.97
N LEU A 294 -19.57 -7.76 5.91
CA LEU A 294 -20.28 -7.62 4.65
C LEU A 294 -19.95 -8.76 3.68
N GLY A 295 -19.03 -9.68 4.02
CA GLY A 295 -18.82 -10.88 3.22
C GLY A 295 -18.09 -10.69 1.90
N ASN A 296 -17.75 -9.46 1.51
CA ASN A 296 -17.33 -9.15 0.13
C ASN A 296 -15.89 -9.55 -0.21
N ARG A 297 -15.08 -9.91 0.78
CA ARG A 297 -13.78 -10.58 0.60
C ARG A 297 -13.81 -11.89 1.39
N ALA A 298 -13.95 -13.03 0.72
CA ALA A 298 -13.31 -14.23 1.26
C ALA A 298 -11.85 -13.85 1.48
N ALA A 299 -11.33 -14.03 2.71
CA ALA A 299 -9.91 -13.86 3.00
C ALA A 299 -9.13 -14.47 1.84
N ALA A 300 -8.43 -13.63 1.07
CA ALA A 300 -7.59 -14.11 0.00
C ALA A 300 -6.55 -15.01 0.67
N THR A 301 -6.81 -16.32 0.66
CA THR A 301 -5.75 -17.33 0.68
C THR A 301 -4.74 -16.86 -0.34
N ALA A 302 -3.47 -16.85 0.07
CA ALA A 302 -2.33 -16.44 -0.75
C ALA A 302 -2.62 -16.72 -2.23
N PRO A 303 -2.47 -15.73 -3.12
CA PRO A 303 -2.77 -15.96 -4.52
C PRO A 303 -1.95 -17.17 -4.95
N THR A 304 -2.65 -18.27 -5.25
CA THR A 304 -2.09 -19.30 -6.12
C THR A 304 -1.60 -18.50 -7.31
N PRO A 305 -0.31 -18.55 -7.66
CA PRO A 305 0.30 -17.57 -8.55
C PRO A 305 -0.55 -17.47 -9.81
N SER A 306 -1.37 -16.43 -9.87
CA SER A 306 -2.06 -16.04 -11.08
C SER A 306 -0.93 -15.48 -11.91
N THR A 307 -0.36 -16.37 -12.72
CA THR A 307 0.60 -16.05 -13.75
C THR A 307 0.09 -14.78 -14.40
N PRO A 308 0.85 -13.66 -14.39
CA PRO A 308 0.40 -12.45 -15.05
C PRO A 308 -0.04 -12.85 -16.44
N ALA A 309 -1.25 -12.44 -16.85
CA ALA A 309 -1.74 -12.69 -18.19
C ALA A 309 -0.69 -12.10 -19.13
N GLY A 310 0.16 -12.98 -19.65
CA GLY A 310 1.19 -12.63 -20.60
C GLY A 310 0.51 -12.06 -21.85
N PRO A 311 1.26 -11.38 -22.72
CA PRO A 311 0.69 -10.88 -23.96
C PRO A 311 0.03 -12.05 -24.71
N ASN A 312 -1.19 -11.82 -25.23
CA ASN A 312 -1.98 -12.85 -25.90
C ASN A 312 -1.16 -13.50 -27.01
N ILE A 313 -1.18 -14.84 -27.09
CA ILE A 313 -0.54 -15.59 -28.16
C ILE A 313 -1.23 -15.20 -29.48
N THR A 314 -0.44 -14.71 -30.43
CA THR A 314 -0.93 -14.31 -31.76
C THR A 314 -0.29 -15.13 -32.87
N HIS A 315 0.90 -15.70 -32.64
CA HIS A 315 1.64 -16.45 -33.65
C HIS A 315 2.38 -17.67 -33.07
N LEU A 316 2.63 -18.65 -33.94
CA LEU A 316 3.59 -19.75 -33.77
C LEU A 316 4.86 -19.41 -34.52
N LEU A 317 6.00 -19.44 -33.84
CA LEU A 317 7.33 -19.29 -34.44
C LEU A 317 7.96 -20.68 -34.60
N GLU A 318 8.16 -21.12 -35.84
CA GLU A 318 8.81 -22.38 -36.18
C GLU A 318 9.88 -22.11 -37.24
N GLY A 319 11.12 -22.54 -37.00
CA GLY A 319 12.21 -22.38 -37.97
C GLY A 319 12.51 -20.94 -38.39
N GLY A 320 12.17 -19.95 -37.55
CA GLY A 320 12.34 -18.52 -37.84
C GLY A 320 11.19 -17.87 -38.63
N VAL A 321 10.11 -18.61 -38.91
CA VAL A 321 8.91 -18.09 -39.57
C VAL A 321 7.76 -18.02 -38.57
N ALA A 322 7.15 -16.83 -38.45
CA ALA A 322 5.97 -16.63 -37.61
C ALA A 322 4.68 -16.85 -38.42
N ARG A 323 3.80 -17.71 -37.94
CA ARG A 323 2.47 -17.98 -38.51
C ARG A 323 1.39 -17.58 -37.53
N ALA A 324 0.45 -16.75 -37.98
CA ALA A 324 -0.67 -16.30 -37.15
C ALA A 324 -1.55 -17.48 -36.71
N VAL A 325 -2.07 -17.40 -35.49
CA VAL A 325 -3.02 -18.36 -34.93
C VAL A 325 -4.32 -17.67 -34.56
N ASN A 326 -5.45 -18.32 -34.83
CA ASN A 326 -6.78 -17.71 -34.68
C ASN A 326 -7.65 -18.39 -33.61
N GLY A 327 -7.06 -19.30 -32.82
CA GLY A 327 -7.74 -19.99 -31.72
C GLY A 327 -8.60 -21.19 -32.14
N SER A 328 -8.72 -21.50 -33.44
CA SER A 328 -9.66 -22.52 -33.95
C SER A 328 -9.15 -23.96 -33.97
N GLY A 329 -7.98 -24.24 -33.36
CA GLY A 329 -7.38 -25.57 -33.33
C GLY A 329 -6.37 -25.77 -34.45
N GLU A 330 -5.23 -25.10 -34.33
CA GLU A 330 -4.11 -25.14 -35.26
C GLU A 330 -3.37 -26.47 -35.14
N ALA A 331 -3.30 -27.22 -36.24
CA ALA A 331 -2.59 -28.50 -36.26
C ALA A 331 -1.08 -28.31 -36.07
N LEU A 332 -0.53 -29.09 -35.15
CA LEU A 332 0.90 -29.32 -34.93
C LEU A 332 1.27 -30.74 -35.38
N ALA A 333 2.51 -31.14 -35.12
CA ALA A 333 3.00 -32.47 -35.45
C ALA A 333 2.40 -33.60 -34.57
N ALA A 334 2.50 -34.84 -35.05
CA ALA A 334 2.08 -36.04 -34.34
C ALA A 334 0.62 -36.04 -33.83
N GLY A 335 -0.27 -35.31 -34.53
CA GLY A 335 -1.70 -35.22 -34.20
C GLY A 335 -2.05 -34.26 -33.07
N TRP A 336 -1.07 -33.56 -32.49
CA TRP A 336 -1.32 -32.49 -31.54
C TRP A 336 -1.89 -31.27 -32.24
N SER A 337 -2.75 -30.54 -31.56
CA SER A 337 -3.33 -29.28 -32.02
C SER A 337 -3.29 -28.27 -30.89
N LEU A 338 -3.08 -27.00 -31.25
CA LEU A 338 -3.11 -25.87 -30.34
C LEU A 338 -4.37 -25.04 -30.59
N GLY A 339 -5.10 -24.71 -29.56
CA GLY A 339 -6.14 -23.69 -29.70
C GLY A 339 -6.57 -23.10 -28.38
N GLN A 340 -7.57 -22.22 -28.47
CA GLN A 340 -8.01 -21.40 -27.36
C GLN A 340 -9.33 -21.95 -26.81
N THR A 341 -9.35 -22.26 -25.52
CA THR A 341 -10.53 -22.67 -24.75
C THR A 341 -10.99 -21.53 -23.84
N GLU A 342 -12.08 -21.73 -23.09
CA GLU A 342 -12.55 -20.75 -22.09
C GLU A 342 -11.51 -20.46 -20.99
N SER A 343 -10.59 -21.41 -20.73
CA SER A 343 -9.54 -21.28 -19.73
C SER A 343 -8.21 -20.76 -20.28
N GLY A 344 -8.03 -20.72 -21.61
CA GLY A 344 -6.84 -20.18 -22.28
C GLY A 344 -6.30 -21.07 -23.40
N TRP A 345 -5.05 -20.87 -23.80
CA TRP A 345 -4.43 -21.68 -24.85
C TRP A 345 -3.99 -23.03 -24.31
N GLN A 346 -4.37 -24.11 -24.99
CA GLN A 346 -4.09 -25.48 -24.59
C GLN A 346 -3.74 -26.36 -25.80
N LEU A 347 -3.00 -27.44 -25.53
CA LEU A 347 -2.78 -28.51 -26.49
C LEU A 347 -3.76 -29.65 -26.28
N TRP A 348 -4.27 -30.20 -27.37
CA TRP A 348 -5.08 -31.41 -27.39
C TRP A 348 -4.80 -32.27 -28.61
N GLY A 349 -5.28 -33.51 -28.59
CA GLY A 349 -5.02 -34.48 -29.65
C GLY A 349 -3.59 -34.99 -29.64
N GLY A 350 -3.31 -36.04 -30.43
CA GLY A 350 -1.98 -36.63 -30.56
C GLY A 350 -1.71 -37.79 -29.59
N ALA A 351 -0.66 -38.54 -29.89
CA ALA A 351 -0.19 -39.67 -29.09
C ALA A 351 1.33 -39.53 -28.88
N GLY A 352 1.80 -39.58 -27.62
CA GLY A 352 3.21 -39.48 -27.26
C GLY A 352 3.51 -38.37 -26.25
N GLU A 353 4.76 -38.32 -25.78
CA GLU A 353 5.22 -37.28 -24.83
C GLU A 353 5.45 -35.96 -25.55
N VAL A 354 4.77 -34.90 -25.11
CA VAL A 354 5.07 -33.51 -25.50
C VAL A 354 5.73 -32.81 -24.34
N ARG A 355 6.69 -31.93 -24.63
CA ARG A 355 7.31 -31.08 -23.62
C ARG A 355 7.04 -29.61 -23.90
N VAL A 356 6.76 -28.86 -22.84
CA VAL A 356 6.67 -27.40 -22.85
C VAL A 356 7.76 -26.87 -21.93
N ASN A 357 8.65 -26.04 -22.46
CA ASN A 357 9.82 -25.52 -21.74
C ASN A 357 10.62 -26.63 -21.03
N ASP A 358 10.99 -27.67 -21.79
CA ASP A 358 11.72 -28.86 -21.33
C ASP A 358 11.02 -29.73 -20.27
N THR A 359 9.76 -29.42 -19.94
CA THR A 359 8.96 -30.13 -18.93
C THR A 359 7.84 -30.91 -19.61
N GLY A 360 7.51 -32.11 -19.15
CA GLY A 360 6.40 -32.90 -19.73
C GLY A 360 5.06 -32.18 -19.62
N TYR A 361 4.36 -32.03 -20.76
CA TYR A 361 3.06 -31.37 -20.83
C TYR A 361 2.01 -32.15 -20.05
N GLN A 362 1.23 -31.45 -19.22
CA GLN A 362 0.09 -32.04 -18.51
C GLN A 362 -1.22 -31.73 -19.23
N PRO A 363 -2.20 -32.65 -19.25
CA PRO A 363 -3.53 -32.35 -19.76
C PRO A 363 -4.09 -31.09 -19.10
N GLU A 364 -4.71 -30.23 -19.91
CA GLU A 364 -5.28 -28.93 -19.49
C GLU A 364 -4.26 -27.86 -19.04
N GLN A 365 -2.96 -28.12 -19.15
CA GLN A 365 -1.94 -27.11 -18.89
C GLN A 365 -2.13 -25.90 -19.82
N LEU A 366 -2.25 -24.71 -19.23
CA LEU A 366 -2.35 -23.46 -19.96
C LEU A 366 -0.99 -23.02 -20.50
N LEU A 367 -1.00 -22.53 -21.73
CA LEU A 367 0.16 -22.03 -22.45
C LEU A 367 0.13 -20.52 -22.56
N LYS A 368 1.31 -19.90 -22.58
CA LYS A 368 1.50 -18.45 -22.71
C LYS A 368 2.54 -18.10 -23.77
N ALA A 369 2.53 -16.84 -24.21
CA ALA A 369 3.59 -16.31 -25.05
C ALA A 369 4.95 -16.46 -24.34
N GLY A 370 5.95 -16.95 -25.08
CA GLY A 370 7.27 -17.35 -24.60
C GLY A 370 7.44 -18.85 -24.41
N ASP A 371 6.35 -19.63 -24.32
CA ASP A 371 6.46 -21.09 -24.17
C ASP A 371 6.96 -21.76 -25.46
N THR A 372 7.85 -22.74 -25.32
CA THR A 372 8.36 -23.54 -26.44
C THR A 372 7.90 -24.99 -26.34
N ILE A 373 7.17 -25.43 -27.36
CA ILE A 373 6.58 -26.76 -27.49
C ILE A 373 7.54 -27.65 -28.28
N HIS A 374 7.88 -28.79 -27.69
CA HIS A 374 8.71 -29.83 -28.31
C HIS A 374 7.89 -31.10 -28.47
N ILE A 375 7.66 -31.48 -29.72
CA ILE A 375 7.01 -32.74 -30.10
C ILE A 375 8.09 -33.64 -30.71
N PRO A 376 8.30 -34.88 -30.20
CA PRO A 376 9.29 -35.80 -30.74
C PRO A 376 9.14 -35.99 -32.25
N GLY A 377 10.23 -35.77 -32.99
CA GLY A 377 10.23 -35.90 -34.45
C GLY A 377 9.79 -34.66 -35.23
N ALA A 378 9.52 -33.53 -34.57
CA ALA A 378 9.21 -32.25 -35.18
C ALA A 378 10.17 -31.14 -34.75
N SER A 379 10.18 -30.02 -35.48
CA SER A 379 10.90 -28.81 -35.06
C SER A 379 10.20 -28.17 -33.86
N PRO A 380 10.95 -27.54 -32.94
CA PRO A 380 10.36 -26.84 -31.81
C PRO A 380 9.58 -25.62 -32.27
N VAL A 381 8.45 -25.37 -31.61
CA VAL A 381 7.56 -24.26 -31.90
C VAL A 381 7.47 -23.35 -30.69
N THR A 382 7.74 -22.06 -30.85
CA THR A 382 7.63 -21.06 -29.78
C THR A 382 6.35 -20.24 -29.96
N LEU A 383 5.58 -20.10 -28.89
CA LEU A 383 4.40 -19.23 -28.86
C LEU A 383 4.86 -17.79 -28.69
N ILE A 384 4.45 -16.89 -29.57
CA ILE A 384 4.86 -15.48 -29.49
C ILE A 384 3.66 -14.55 -29.56
N ALA A 385 3.86 -13.35 -29.05
CA ALA A 385 2.98 -12.22 -29.24
C ALA A 385 3.67 -11.19 -30.13
N VAL A 386 3.06 -10.89 -31.29
CA VAL A 386 3.46 -9.80 -32.16
C VAL A 386 2.47 -8.66 -31.92
N GLN A 387 2.96 -7.48 -31.56
CA GLN A 387 2.17 -6.25 -31.51
C GLN A 387 2.29 -5.58 -32.87
N ASP A 388 1.16 -5.21 -33.47
CA ASP A 388 1.12 -4.42 -34.72
C ASP A 388 1.66 -3.00 -34.52
#